data_AF-A0A0U9HHL7-F1
#
_entry.id   AF-A0A0U9HHL7-F1
#
_cell.length_a   1.000
_cell.length_b   1.000
_cell.length_c   1.000
_cell.angle_alpha   90.00
_cell.angle_beta   90.00
_cell.angle_gamma   90.00
#
_symmetry.space_group_name_H-M   'P 1'
#
loop_
_entity.id
_entity.type
_entity.pdbx_description
1 polymer ?
#
loop_
_entity_poly.entity_id
_entity_poly.type
_entity_poly.pdbx_seq_one_letter_code
_entity_poly.pdbx_strand_id
1 'polypeptide(L)'
;MDKSLELLMEIRDGIYNMTLSMNDLRNSVENLQGDGLYDTISDANQKLDEVNQNLNDIKGNGLYNSVSDVCEKLDDVASKLTSIDFNTM
;
A
#
# COMPACT_ATOMS: atom_id res chain seq x y z
N MET A 1 -47.61 41.77 5.22
CA MET A 1 -46.15 41.64 5.31
C MET A 1 -45.62 41.90 3.91
N ASP A 2 -44.55 42.69 3.76
CA ASP A 2 -44.02 43.03 2.44
C ASP A 2 -43.45 41.77 1.78
N LYS A 3 -43.81 41.50 0.53
CA LYS A 3 -43.36 40.33 -0.22
C LYS A 3 -41.83 40.30 -0.37
N SER A 4 -41.21 41.48 -0.39
CA SER A 4 -39.76 41.61 -0.32
C SER A 4 -39.18 41.13 1.00
N LEU A 5 -39.88 41.35 2.12
CA LEU A 5 -39.43 40.90 3.44
C LEU A 5 -39.48 39.37 3.56
N GLU A 6 -40.53 38.74 3.03
CA GLU A 6 -40.69 37.28 3.02
C GLU A 6 -39.57 36.60 2.22
N LEU A 7 -39.28 37.09 1.02
CA LEU A 7 -38.17 36.59 0.21
C LEU A 7 -36.81 36.75 0.89
N LEU A 8 -36.57 37.87 1.59
CA LEU A 8 -35.33 38.07 2.34
C LEU A 8 -35.21 37.10 3.51
N MET A 9 -36.32 36.75 4.18
CA MET A 9 -36.32 35.74 5.24
C MET A 9 -35.99 34.35 4.69
N GLU A 10 -36.58 33.95 3.57
CA GLU A 10 -36.27 32.66 2.92
C GLU A 10 -34.80 32.58 2.49
N ILE A 11 -34.27 33.66 1.88
CA ILE A 11 -32.86 33.73 1.49
C ILE A 11 -31.95 33.59 2.71
N ARG A 12 -32.25 34.31 3.81
CA ARG A 12 -31.47 34.22 5.05
C ARG A 12 -31.45 32.80 5.59
N ASP A 13 -32.61 32.14 5.64
CA ASP A 13 -32.72 30.78 6.18
C ASP A 13 -32.02 29.77 5.27
N GLY A 14 -32.09 29.96 3.95
CA GLY A 14 -31.32 29.19 2.97
C GLY A 14 -29.81 29.33 3.17
N ILE A 15 -29.30 30.56 3.33
CA ILE A 15 -27.88 30.82 3.60
C ILE A 15 -27.44 30.18 4.92
N TYR A 16 -28.27 30.24 5.96
CA TYR A 16 -27.99 29.62 7.25
C TYR A 16 -27.82 28.10 7.12
N ASN A 17 -28.76 27.44 6.44
CA ASN A 17 -28.71 25.99 6.21
C ASN A 17 -27.49 25.58 5.37
N MET A 18 -27.20 26.34 4.30
CA MET A 18 -25.99 26.13 3.50
C MET A 18 -24.71 26.24 4.33
N THR A 19 -24.65 27.21 5.24
CA THR A 19 -23.49 27.40 6.12
C THR A 19 -23.29 26.19 7.03
N LEU A 20 -24.37 25.63 7.58
CA LEU A 20 -24.30 24.40 8.39
C LEU A 20 -23.78 23.22 7.56
N SER A 21 -24.37 22.97 6.38
CA SER A 21 -23.95 21.88 5.51
C SER A 21 -22.49 22.02 5.03
N MET A 22 -22.02 23.25 4.79
CA MET A 22 -20.62 23.50 4.45
C MET A 22 -19.67 23.18 5.60
N ASN A 23 -20.07 23.46 6.85
CA ASN A 23 -19.27 23.08 8.02
C ASN A 23 -19.21 21.56 8.19
N ASP A 24 -20.32 20.86 7.98
CA ASP A 24 -20.34 19.39 8.03
C ASP A 24 -19.46 18.76 6.94
N LEU A 25 -19.52 19.31 5.72
CA LEU A 25 -18.65 18.88 4.63
C LEU A 25 -17.18 19.14 4.94
N ARG A 26 -16.86 20.32 5.50
CA ARG A 26 -15.50 20.65 5.92
C ARG A 26 -14.96 19.65 6.93
N ASN A 27 -15.73 19.35 7.99
CA ASN A 27 -15.33 18.37 9.00
C ASN A 27 -15.11 16.98 8.38
N SER A 28 -15.97 16.58 7.44
CA SER A 28 -15.82 15.30 6.71
C SER A 28 -14.53 15.27 5.89
N VAL A 29 -14.17 16.37 5.22
CA VAL A 29 -12.92 16.49 4.47
C VAL A 29 -11.70 16.50 5.38
N GLU A 30 -11.76 17.22 6.50
CA GLU A 30 -10.69 17.23 7.50
C GLU A 30 -10.46 15.83 8.08
N ASN A 31 -11.51 15.05 8.36
CA ASN A 31 -11.39 13.66 8.82
C ASN A 31 -10.79 12.73 7.76
N LEU A 32 -11.13 12.93 6.48
CA LEU A 32 -10.52 12.17 5.38
C LEU A 32 -9.03 12.49 5.24
N GLN A 33 -8.67 13.77 5.37
CA GLN A 33 -7.28 14.25 5.26
C GLN A 33 -6.45 14.05 6.52
N GLY A 34 -7.03 13.92 7.70
CA GLY A 34 -6.32 13.73 8.97
C GLY A 34 -5.98 12.25 9.15
N ASP A 35 -6.90 11.52 9.77
CA ASP A 35 -6.63 10.16 10.22
C ASP A 35 -7.05 9.11 9.18
N GLY A 36 -8.16 9.32 8.45
CA GLY A 36 -8.72 8.27 7.60
C GLY A 36 -7.80 7.79 6.46
N LEU A 37 -7.38 8.68 5.57
CA LEU A 37 -6.52 8.31 4.43
C LEU A 37 -5.06 8.09 4.84
N TYR A 38 -4.53 8.88 5.78
CA TYR A 38 -3.14 8.70 6.21
C TYR A 38 -2.95 7.38 6.94
N ASP A 39 -3.87 6.96 7.81
CA ASP A 39 -3.79 5.67 8.48
C ASP A 39 -3.80 4.54 7.44
N THR A 40 -4.73 4.61 6.48
CA THR A 40 -4.84 3.60 5.43
C THR A 40 -3.57 3.52 4.55
N ILE A 41 -2.99 4.66 4.19
CA ILE A 41 -1.76 4.72 3.39
C ILE A 41 -0.55 4.26 4.22
N SER A 42 -0.48 4.65 5.49
CA SER A 42 0.57 4.23 6.42
C SER A 42 0.55 2.71 6.61
N ASP A 43 -0.62 2.12 6.85
CA ASP A 43 -0.82 0.68 6.96
C ASP A 43 -0.43 -0.05 5.67
N ALA A 44 -0.78 0.53 4.51
CA ALA A 44 -0.40 -0.03 3.21
C ALA A 44 1.12 -0.01 3.00
N ASN A 45 1.79 1.09 3.38
CA ASN A 45 3.24 1.21 3.29
C ASN A 45 3.94 0.21 4.21
N GLN A 46 3.47 0.04 5.45
CA GLN A 46 4.01 -0.96 6.36
C GLN A 46 3.91 -2.37 5.77
N LYS A 47 2.75 -2.74 5.22
CA LYS A 47 2.56 -4.05 4.58
C LYS A 47 3.46 -4.24 3.35
N LEU A 48 3.71 -3.16 2.59
CA LEU A 48 4.65 -3.21 1.47
C LEU A 48 6.09 -3.45 1.94
N ASP A 49 6.50 -2.83 3.03
CA ASP A 49 7.82 -3.05 3.63
C ASP A 49 7.96 -4.49 4.14
N GLU A 50 6.93 -5.04 4.79
CA GLU A 50 6.89 -6.45 5.22
C GLU A 50 7.02 -7.41 4.03
N VAL A 51 6.32 -7.15 2.93
CA VAL A 51 6.42 -7.94 1.69
C VAL A 51 7.83 -7.85 1.08
N ASN A 52 8.42 -6.65 1.05
CA ASN A 52 9.78 -6.46 0.55
C ASN A 52 10.80 -7.24 1.38
N GLN A 53 10.66 -7.23 2.71
CA GLN A 53 11.52 -7.99 3.60
C GLN A 53 11.39 -9.50 3.34
N ASN A 54 10.16 -10.02 3.30
CA ASN A 54 9.90 -11.42 3.01
C ASN A 54 10.45 -11.85 1.63
N LEU A 55 10.37 -10.98 0.63
CA LEU A 55 10.92 -11.24 -0.70
C LEU A 55 12.45 -11.33 -0.66
N ASN A 56 13.11 -10.48 0.10
CA ASN A 56 14.55 -10.55 0.30
C ASN A 56 14.95 -11.85 1.00
N ASP A 57 14.16 -12.31 1.97
CA ASP A 57 14.42 -13.59 2.64
C ASP A 57 14.24 -14.80 1.70
N ILE A 58 13.25 -14.76 0.80
CA ILE A 58 13.04 -15.81 -0.22
C ILE A 58 14.14 -15.82 -1.27
N LYS A 59 14.56 -14.64 -1.74
CA LYS A 59 15.73 -14.53 -2.60
C LYS A 59 16.97 -15.03 -1.85
N GLY A 60 17.04 -14.80 -0.56
CA GLY A 60 18.20 -15.16 0.25
C GLY A 60 19.28 -14.09 0.12
N ASN A 61 20.10 -14.00 1.16
CA ASN A 61 21.19 -13.03 1.26
C ASN A 61 22.51 -13.82 1.40
N GLY A 62 23.41 -13.77 0.42
CA GLY A 62 24.75 -14.37 0.56
C GLY A 62 25.32 -15.03 -0.70
N LEU A 63 25.96 -16.20 -0.55
CA LEU A 63 26.68 -16.91 -1.62
C LEU A 63 25.76 -17.69 -2.58
N TYR A 64 24.47 -17.81 -2.22
CA TYR A 64 23.38 -18.35 -3.02
C TYR A 64 22.21 -17.38 -2.87
N ASN A 65 21.80 -16.77 -3.97
CA ASN A 65 20.82 -15.69 -4.04
C ASN A 65 19.47 -16.16 -4.59
N SER A 66 19.30 -17.48 -4.77
CA SER A 66 18.02 -18.11 -5.06
C SER A 66 18.11 -19.63 -4.99
N VAL A 67 16.95 -20.31 -5.04
CA VAL A 67 16.87 -21.75 -5.29
C VAL A 67 17.51 -22.12 -6.64
N SER A 68 17.47 -21.23 -7.64
CA SER A 68 18.13 -21.43 -8.94
C SER A 68 19.64 -21.57 -8.77
N ASP A 69 20.26 -20.73 -7.94
CA ASP A 69 21.70 -20.78 -7.67
C ASP A 69 22.11 -22.12 -7.03
N VAL A 70 21.24 -22.67 -6.17
CA VAL A 70 21.44 -23.99 -5.55
C VAL A 70 21.32 -25.09 -6.60
N CYS A 71 20.30 -25.04 -7.45
CA CYS A 71 20.11 -25.99 -8.56
C CYS A 71 21.30 -25.99 -9.52
N GLU A 72 21.78 -24.82 -9.94
CA GLU A 72 22.94 -24.70 -10.84
C GLU A 72 24.20 -25.35 -10.24
N LYS A 73 24.46 -25.14 -8.94
CA LYS A 73 25.62 -25.80 -8.30
C LYS A 73 25.41 -27.30 -8.10
N LEU A 74 24.19 -27.75 -7.89
CA LEU A 74 23.87 -29.17 -7.83
C LEU A 74 24.13 -29.85 -9.18
N ASP A 75 23.74 -29.21 -10.28
CA ASP A 75 24.01 -29.70 -11.64
C ASP A 75 25.52 -29.75 -11.92
N ASP A 76 26.27 -28.71 -11.51
CA ASP A 76 27.72 -28.68 -11.66
C ASP A 76 28.41 -29.81 -10.86
N VAL A 77 27.98 -30.04 -9.61
CA VAL A 77 28.44 -31.17 -8.79
C VAL A 77 28.08 -32.51 -9.43
N ALA A 78 26.85 -32.68 -9.93
CA ALA A 78 26.42 -33.90 -10.59
C ALA A 78 27.28 -34.21 -11.82
N SER A 79 27.56 -33.22 -12.66
CA SER A 79 28.41 -33.40 -13.85
C SER A 79 29.84 -33.85 -13.51
N LYS A 80 30.42 -33.26 -12.45
CA LYS A 80 31.76 -33.62 -11.95
C LYS A 80 31.78 -35.03 -11.39
N LEU A 81 30.73 -35.43 -10.69
CA LEU A 81 30.60 -36.78 -10.15
C LEU A 81 30.53 -37.82 -11.27
N THR A 82 29.70 -37.58 -12.29
CA THR A 82 29.63 -38.43 -13.49
C THR A 82 31.00 -38.53 -14.18
N SER A 83 31.71 -37.40 -14.29
CA SER A 83 33.05 -37.40 -14.90
C SER A 83 34.07 -38.22 -14.10
N ILE A 84 33.96 -38.24 -12.78
CA ILE A 84 34.83 -39.07 -11.93
C ILE A 84 34.48 -40.54 -12.08
N ASP A 85 33.20 -40.90 -12.03
CA ASP A 85 32.72 -42.28 -12.15
C ASP A 85 33.25 -42.95 -13.43
N PHE A 86 33.17 -42.25 -14.57
CA PHE A 86 33.73 -42.70 -15.84
C PHE A 86 35.26 -42.85 -15.86
N ASN A 87 36.00 -42.10 -15.04
CA ASN A 87 37.46 -42.19 -14.96
C ASN A 87 37.94 -43.28 -13.98
N THR A 88 37.04 -43.79 -13.14
CA THR A 88 37.33 -44.85 -12.15
C THR A 88 36.78 -46.23 -12.52
N MET A 89 35.97 -46.33 -13.57
CA MET A 89 35.60 -47.60 -14.25
C MET A 89 36.64 -48.00 -15.29
#